data_AF-A0A6B1EJ73-F1
#
_entry.id   AF-A0A6B1EJ73-F1
#
_cell.length_a   1.000
_cell.length_b   1.000
_cell.length_c   1.000
_cell.angle_alpha   90.00
_cell.angle_beta   90.00
_cell.angle_gamma   90.00
#
_symmetry.space_group_name_H-M   'P 1'
#
loop_
_entity.id
_entity.type
_entity.pdbx_description
1 polymer ?
#
loop_
_entity_poly.entity_id
_entity_poly.type
_entity_poly.pdbx_seq_one_letter_code
_entity_poly.pdbx_strand_id
1 'polypeptide(L)'
;MIRKFRLKASGNVRWPAMLGAILLLLSSQQRASAQGLGDPTPISGNVHEVIELTDDDGVVIPAILMYPEAGMNRHGPALVFHHGGFGGHPARQVGAPRFAAERLAAAGYATLSLLSRQSAGHIDSLYEESQKDIKAAIDYFDNLGIEDIVLLAHSLGSIRIAGYLADRKDPRVKAAVHFAPTADMPEAIPGWATREGVEARIRTAREAVAAGRGRMDLSDDPDRSRGIEKDEFIDLLFTFQTPAAYLNWWGPDARTRNSERFAEIEVPMLMLAGSEDPYVPPGRMEQLKKAAINSPVVDYIGYENGDHFFSGFQDRAAADAIRWLDEQGLGPRSPIQTRLVDARLATGRYFPGVLYGPREDSDATRPVFLIQNGFGATIMEGPGHWLATRLAQSGFATLTPMTRASGFTGGIIANVDEIVDDLGNWMDFLEDRGSRRIVLVGHGVGATLTAIYAAETRDPRVAGLVFLGPIGDLPQWARQALGSDRYESIVSMAMLDVENGGSQLITDKFYLPSPAVNGERGMFGQRSGSWLNFFGPGARTVLTERLAEIESPIAVLAGSNDYLVGRDIPGKLEKAAAGPVRVVWYGGPNGADHWFSGLRNQAASDVAAWTREVLR
;
A
#
# COMPACT_ATOMS: atom_id res chain seq x y z
N MET A 1 58.42 -5.89 -0.19
CA MET A 1 59.35 -4.74 -0.18
C MET A 1 58.58 -3.52 0.33
N ILE A 2 58.64 -3.28 1.65
CA ILE A 2 57.82 -2.28 2.36
C ILE A 2 58.51 -0.92 2.27
N ARG A 3 57.89 0.09 1.64
CA ARG A 3 58.34 1.49 1.73
C ARG A 3 57.53 2.25 2.77
N LYS A 4 58.20 2.56 3.90
CA LYS A 4 57.73 3.49 4.94
C LYS A 4 57.79 4.92 4.39
N PHE A 5 56.66 5.63 4.39
CA PHE A 5 56.65 7.08 4.30
C PHE A 5 56.83 7.67 5.71
N ARG A 6 57.97 8.36 5.92
CA ARG A 6 58.22 9.24 7.07
C ARG A 6 57.80 10.65 6.67
N LEU A 7 56.74 11.18 7.27
CA LEU A 7 56.45 12.62 7.24
C LEU A 7 57.36 13.32 8.25
N LYS A 8 58.17 14.27 7.77
CA LYS A 8 58.92 15.22 8.60
C LYS A 8 57.92 16.23 9.18
N ALA A 9 57.89 16.32 10.51
CA ALA A 9 57.18 17.37 11.22
C ALA A 9 57.99 18.68 11.13
N SER A 10 57.37 19.72 10.58
CA SER A 10 57.79 21.12 10.78
C SER A 10 56.53 21.98 10.84
N GLY A 11 56.27 22.59 11.99
CA GLY A 11 55.19 23.56 12.18
C GLY A 11 54.35 23.24 13.41
N ASN A 12 54.54 24.04 14.47
CA ASN A 12 53.72 24.03 15.67
C ASN A 12 52.23 24.25 15.34
N VAL A 13 51.43 23.18 15.37
CA VAL A 13 49.97 23.28 15.48
C VAL A 13 49.59 22.67 16.83
N ARG A 14 48.96 23.46 17.70
CA ARG A 14 48.48 23.03 19.02
C ARG A 14 47.26 22.11 18.85
N TRP A 15 47.51 20.82 18.68
CA TRP A 15 46.52 19.73 18.61
C TRP A 15 45.92 19.16 19.93
N PRO A 16 46.23 19.57 21.19
CA PRO A 16 45.73 18.81 22.34
C PRO A 16 44.24 18.99 22.70
N ALA A 17 43.64 20.16 22.43
CA ALA A 17 42.28 20.46 22.93
C ALA A 17 41.16 19.81 22.08
N MET A 18 41.39 19.67 20.77
CA MET A 18 40.42 19.11 19.83
C MET A 18 40.39 17.58 19.87
N LEU A 19 41.54 16.93 20.10
CA LEU A 19 41.60 15.50 20.41
C LEU A 19 40.90 15.19 21.75
N GLY A 20 40.97 16.09 22.74
CA GLY A 20 40.25 15.95 24.00
C GLY A 20 38.72 15.99 23.82
N ALA A 21 38.20 16.89 22.99
CA ALA A 21 36.77 17.00 22.69
C ALA A 21 36.26 15.83 21.82
N ILE A 22 37.06 15.38 20.84
CA ILE A 22 36.76 14.22 19.99
C ILE A 22 36.80 12.91 20.80
N LEU A 23 37.78 12.76 21.71
CA LEU A 23 37.80 11.65 22.67
C LEU A 23 36.66 11.75 23.68
N LEU A 24 36.19 12.94 24.07
CA LEU A 24 35.03 13.12 24.93
C LEU A 24 33.71 12.76 24.24
N LEU A 25 33.53 13.08 22.95
CA LEU A 25 32.36 12.72 22.12
C LEU A 25 32.36 11.25 21.66
N LEU A 26 33.51 10.72 21.25
CA LEU A 26 33.66 9.27 21.03
C LEU A 26 33.52 8.52 22.36
N SER A 27 33.98 9.09 23.48
CA SER A 27 33.71 8.55 24.80
C SER A 27 32.30 8.81 25.29
N SER A 28 31.48 9.71 24.73
CA SER A 28 30.07 9.79 25.11
C SER A 28 29.26 8.74 24.34
N GLN A 29 29.60 8.50 23.07
CA GLN A 29 29.08 7.33 22.33
C GLN A 29 29.57 6.00 22.92
N GLN A 30 30.84 5.92 23.37
CA GLN A 30 31.41 4.71 23.98
C GLN A 30 31.14 4.57 25.49
N ARG A 31 31.01 5.66 26.27
CA ARG A 31 30.61 5.60 27.69
C ARG A 31 29.12 5.42 27.84
N ALA A 32 28.29 5.91 26.91
CA ALA A 32 26.92 5.43 26.81
C ALA A 32 26.95 3.89 26.62
N SER A 33 27.77 3.36 25.71
CA SER A 33 27.91 1.88 25.60
C SER A 33 28.57 1.17 26.79
N ALA A 34 29.17 1.89 27.76
CA ALA A 34 29.87 1.28 28.90
C ALA A 34 29.20 1.52 30.26
N GLN A 35 28.23 2.43 30.35
CA GLN A 35 27.36 2.62 31.51
C GLN A 35 25.92 2.33 31.11
N GLY A 36 25.58 1.04 31.06
CA GLY A 36 24.20 0.56 31.23
C GLY A 36 23.16 1.08 30.25
N LEU A 37 23.47 1.26 28.95
CA LEU A 37 22.41 1.16 27.94
C LEU A 37 21.87 -0.25 28.05
N GLY A 38 20.61 -0.40 28.47
CA GLY A 38 19.95 -1.70 28.41
C GLY A 38 19.94 -2.15 26.96
N ASP A 39 20.69 -3.21 26.64
CA ASP A 39 20.58 -3.86 25.34
C ASP A 39 19.09 -4.17 25.10
N PRO A 40 18.57 -3.92 23.89
CA PRO A 40 17.19 -4.29 23.60
C PRO A 40 16.99 -5.76 23.88
N THR A 41 15.87 -6.11 24.53
CA THR A 41 15.49 -7.50 24.75
C THR A 41 15.52 -8.25 23.40
N PRO A 42 16.28 -9.36 23.28
CA PRO A 42 16.29 -10.16 22.06
C PRO A 42 14.87 -10.66 21.75
N ILE A 43 14.48 -10.59 20.48
CA ILE A 43 13.18 -11.07 20.02
C ILE A 43 13.39 -12.36 19.22
N SER A 44 12.78 -13.45 19.66
CA SER A 44 12.70 -14.73 18.94
C SER A 44 11.40 -14.84 18.15
N GLY A 45 11.27 -15.85 17.28
CA GLY A 45 10.02 -16.10 16.53
C GLY A 45 9.95 -15.36 15.20
N ASN A 46 11.08 -14.82 14.73
CA ASN A 46 11.19 -14.10 13.46
C ASN A 46 12.19 -14.79 12.53
N VAL A 47 11.86 -14.80 11.25
CA VAL A 47 12.84 -15.03 10.18
C VAL A 47 13.63 -13.74 9.96
N HIS A 48 14.94 -13.87 9.73
CA HIS A 48 15.82 -12.78 9.33
C HIS A 48 16.53 -13.17 8.03
N GLU A 49 16.22 -12.48 6.94
CA GLU A 49 16.83 -12.69 5.63
C GLU A 49 17.60 -11.45 5.21
N VAL A 50 18.85 -11.63 4.78
CA VAL A 50 19.59 -10.60 4.07
C VAL A 50 19.26 -10.74 2.60
N ILE A 51 18.64 -9.71 2.03
CA ILE A 51 18.24 -9.67 0.62
C ILE A 51 18.92 -8.50 -0.07
N GLU A 52 18.94 -8.57 -1.40
CA GLU A 52 19.41 -7.50 -2.26
C GLU A 52 18.23 -7.00 -3.10
N LEU A 53 18.05 -5.68 -3.12
CA LEU A 53 17.12 -4.99 -4.00
C LEU A 53 17.92 -4.31 -5.10
N THR A 54 17.29 -4.07 -6.24
CA THR A 54 17.88 -3.26 -7.31
C THR A 54 16.99 -2.05 -7.53
N ASP A 55 17.58 -0.86 -7.47
CA ASP A 55 16.85 0.37 -7.75
C ASP A 55 16.79 0.69 -9.26
N ASP A 56 16.13 1.79 -9.62
CA ASP A 56 15.99 2.22 -11.01
C ASP A 56 17.33 2.55 -11.71
N ASP A 57 18.40 2.83 -10.95
CA ASP A 57 19.76 3.07 -11.48
C ASP A 57 20.58 1.78 -11.65
N GLY A 58 20.05 0.62 -11.25
CA GLY A 58 20.79 -0.64 -11.21
C GLY A 58 21.72 -0.79 -10.00
N VAL A 59 21.62 0.11 -9.00
CA VAL A 59 22.36 0.03 -7.74
C VAL A 59 21.75 -1.07 -6.87
N VAL A 60 22.61 -1.95 -6.37
CA VAL A 60 22.23 -3.00 -5.43
C VAL A 60 22.13 -2.40 -4.03
N ILE A 61 20.97 -2.56 -3.40
CA ILE A 61 20.66 -2.09 -2.05
C ILE A 61 20.49 -3.30 -1.13
N PRO A 62 21.46 -3.59 -0.26
CA PRO A 62 21.31 -4.61 0.75
C PRO A 62 20.19 -4.22 1.74
N ALA A 63 19.40 -5.20 2.15
CA ALA A 63 18.33 -4.99 3.12
C ALA A 63 18.18 -6.20 4.04
N ILE A 64 17.57 -5.98 5.20
CA ILE A 64 17.17 -7.06 6.10
C ILE A 64 15.65 -7.17 6.07
N LEU A 65 15.16 -8.26 5.51
CA LEU A 65 13.76 -8.66 5.54
C LEU A 65 13.50 -9.45 6.83
N MET A 66 12.49 -9.06 7.59
CA MET A 66 12.06 -9.78 8.79
C MET A 66 10.55 -9.96 8.79
N TYR A 67 10.11 -11.15 9.20
CA TYR A 67 8.70 -11.53 9.30
C TYR A 67 8.55 -12.70 10.27
N PRO A 68 7.32 -13.02 10.76
CA PRO A 68 7.12 -14.15 11.68
C PRO A 68 7.64 -15.49 11.14
N GLU A 69 8.17 -16.36 12.01
CA GLU A 69 8.55 -17.75 11.67
C GLU A 69 7.40 -18.56 11.04
N ALA A 70 6.15 -18.21 11.38
CA ALA A 70 4.95 -18.81 10.80
C ALA A 70 4.72 -18.46 9.31
N GLY A 71 5.55 -17.60 8.73
CA GLY A 71 5.52 -17.12 7.35
C GLY A 71 5.11 -15.65 7.22
N MET A 72 5.55 -15.03 6.13
CA MET A 72 5.19 -13.65 5.78
C MET A 72 3.72 -13.54 5.38
N ASN A 73 2.97 -12.67 6.06
CA ASN A 73 1.59 -12.37 5.69
C ASN A 73 1.52 -11.29 4.60
N ARG A 74 1.43 -11.72 3.34
CA ARG A 74 1.31 -10.81 2.18
C ARG A 74 -0.01 -10.03 2.09
N HIS A 75 -0.98 -10.39 2.93
CA HIS A 75 -2.27 -9.73 2.99
C HIS A 75 -2.37 -8.73 4.16
N GLY A 76 -1.33 -8.63 4.99
CA GLY A 76 -1.17 -7.60 6.01
C GLY A 76 -0.37 -6.38 5.51
N PRO A 77 -0.27 -5.32 6.32
CA PRO A 77 0.62 -4.20 6.02
C PRO A 77 2.10 -4.60 6.06
N ALA A 78 2.92 -3.93 5.25
CA ALA A 78 4.37 -4.07 5.28
C ALA A 78 5.08 -2.75 5.58
N LEU A 79 6.25 -2.87 6.22
CA LEU A 79 6.93 -1.77 6.88
C LEU A 79 8.34 -1.61 6.30
N VAL A 80 8.62 -0.47 5.67
CA VAL A 80 9.95 -0.17 5.13
C VAL A 80 10.68 0.75 6.09
N PHE A 81 11.83 0.32 6.62
CA PHE A 81 12.65 1.12 7.52
C PHE A 81 13.84 1.77 6.82
N HIS A 82 13.99 3.08 7.00
CA HIS A 82 15.20 3.81 6.66
C HIS A 82 16.07 4.07 7.90
N HIS A 83 17.36 3.75 7.81
CA HIS A 83 18.31 4.02 8.89
C HIS A 83 18.65 5.51 9.07
N GLY A 84 19.22 5.81 10.24
CA GLY A 84 19.65 7.14 10.64
C GLY A 84 20.89 7.67 9.95
N GLY A 85 21.60 8.56 10.64
CA GLY A 85 22.75 9.30 10.13
C GLY A 85 23.95 8.44 9.74
N PHE A 86 25.10 9.08 9.61
CA PHE A 86 26.35 8.46 9.20
C PHE A 86 26.69 7.21 10.02
N GLY A 87 27.02 6.11 9.33
CA GLY A 87 27.26 4.81 9.98
C GLY A 87 26.01 4.10 10.50
N GLY A 88 24.81 4.62 10.21
CA GLY A 88 23.55 3.93 10.44
C GLY A 88 23.47 2.65 9.62
N HIS A 89 22.99 1.58 10.24
CA HIS A 89 22.93 0.25 9.62
C HIS A 89 21.72 -0.51 10.15
N PRO A 90 20.97 -1.24 9.28
CA PRO A 90 19.83 -2.05 9.71
C PRO A 90 20.19 -3.23 10.63
N ALA A 91 21.46 -3.56 10.81
CA ALA A 91 21.92 -4.64 11.69
C ALA A 91 22.25 -4.14 13.11
N ARG A 92 22.30 -2.81 13.31
CA ARG A 92 22.67 -2.22 14.60
C ARG A 92 21.49 -2.27 15.56
N GLN A 93 21.60 -3.09 16.61
CA GLN A 93 20.50 -3.39 17.55
C GLN A 93 19.87 -2.15 18.20
N VAL A 94 20.65 -1.11 18.50
CA VAL A 94 20.12 0.12 19.14
C VAL A 94 19.32 1.04 18.22
N GLY A 95 19.33 0.83 16.89
CA GLY A 95 18.58 1.66 15.96
C GLY A 95 17.16 1.12 15.72
N ALA A 96 16.18 1.99 15.51
CA ALA A 96 14.81 1.56 15.17
C ALA A 96 14.71 0.60 13.96
N PRO A 97 15.51 0.73 12.89
CA PRO A 97 15.54 -0.26 11.81
C PRO A 97 15.93 -1.67 12.24
N ARG A 98 16.41 -1.86 13.47
CA ARG A 98 16.62 -3.18 14.05
C ARG A 98 15.65 -3.45 15.21
N PHE A 99 15.71 -2.69 16.30
CA PHE A 99 14.90 -3.02 17.49
C PHE A 99 13.40 -2.97 17.20
N ALA A 100 12.94 -1.98 16.44
CA ALA A 100 11.52 -1.83 16.12
C ALA A 100 11.15 -2.85 15.05
N ALA A 101 11.94 -2.98 13.98
CA ALA A 101 11.71 -3.99 12.94
C ALA A 101 11.50 -5.40 13.51
N GLU A 102 12.33 -5.83 14.48
CA GLU A 102 12.18 -7.12 15.17
C GLU A 102 10.87 -7.25 15.96
N ARG A 103 10.47 -6.20 16.68
CA ARG A 103 9.25 -6.19 17.50
C ARG A 103 8.00 -6.13 16.65
N LEU A 104 8.02 -5.33 15.57
CA LEU A 104 6.92 -5.27 14.62
C LEU A 104 6.84 -6.57 13.80
N ALA A 105 7.96 -7.20 13.42
CA ALA A 105 7.93 -8.53 12.82
C ALA A 105 7.30 -9.56 13.76
N ALA A 106 7.67 -9.56 15.05
CA ALA A 106 7.07 -10.46 16.04
C ALA A 106 5.59 -10.19 16.29
N ALA A 107 5.13 -8.95 16.07
CA ALA A 107 3.71 -8.59 16.12
C ALA A 107 2.92 -9.04 14.88
N GLY A 108 3.57 -9.54 13.83
CA GLY A 108 2.91 -10.07 12.63
C GLY A 108 3.15 -9.27 11.34
N TYR A 109 3.98 -8.22 11.37
CA TYR A 109 4.30 -7.43 10.18
C TYR A 109 5.39 -8.08 9.33
N ALA A 110 5.37 -7.82 8.02
CA ALA A 110 6.55 -7.93 7.18
C ALA A 110 7.34 -6.61 7.27
N THR A 111 8.63 -6.67 7.58
CA THR A 111 9.48 -5.48 7.71
C THR A 111 10.70 -5.59 6.82
N LEU A 112 11.11 -4.50 6.19
CA LEU A 112 12.26 -4.43 5.30
C LEU A 112 13.11 -3.22 5.67
N SER A 113 14.29 -3.48 6.23
CA SER A 113 15.19 -2.43 6.71
C SER A 113 16.36 -2.24 5.76
N LEU A 114 16.40 -1.08 5.11
CA LEU A 114 17.37 -0.79 4.06
C LEU A 114 18.73 -0.44 4.62
N LEU A 115 19.80 -0.88 3.96
CA LEU A 115 21.11 -0.27 4.01
C LEU A 115 21.23 0.65 2.79
N SER A 116 20.72 1.88 2.92
CA SER A 116 20.70 2.83 1.81
C SER A 116 22.12 3.11 1.30
N ARG A 117 22.24 3.44 0.01
CA ARG A 117 23.49 3.85 -0.64
C ARG A 117 24.24 4.93 0.13
N GLN A 118 23.49 5.78 0.84
CA GLN A 118 24.04 6.86 1.65
C GLN A 118 24.87 6.35 2.85
N SER A 119 24.64 5.12 3.34
CA SER A 119 25.45 4.56 4.44
C SER A 119 26.92 4.39 4.04
N ALA A 120 27.18 3.91 2.82
CA ALA A 120 28.53 3.76 2.27
C ALA A 120 29.00 5.00 1.48
N GLY A 121 28.08 5.66 0.77
CA GLY A 121 28.34 6.78 -0.14
C GLY A 121 28.23 8.18 0.47
N HIS A 122 28.15 8.30 1.79
CA HIS A 122 27.85 9.56 2.49
C HIS A 122 28.72 10.77 2.10
N ILE A 123 29.92 10.54 1.55
CA ILE A 123 30.84 11.58 1.11
C ILE A 123 30.28 12.31 -0.13
N ASP A 124 29.67 11.61 -1.08
CA ASP A 124 29.24 12.20 -2.37
C ASP A 124 27.73 12.08 -2.64
N SER A 125 27.02 11.17 -1.96
CA SER A 125 25.62 10.89 -2.26
C SER A 125 24.68 12.07 -1.98
N LEU A 126 23.82 12.39 -2.95
CA LEU A 126 22.76 13.38 -2.77
C LEU A 126 21.59 12.79 -2.00
N TYR A 127 20.82 13.69 -1.42
CA TYR A 127 19.55 13.44 -0.77
C TYR A 127 18.55 12.75 -1.71
N GLU A 128 18.38 13.23 -2.95
CA GLU A 128 17.41 12.71 -3.91
C GLU A 128 17.71 11.26 -4.33
N GLU A 129 18.98 10.85 -4.31
CA GLU A 129 19.38 9.49 -4.68
C GLU A 129 18.82 8.45 -3.69
N SER A 130 18.66 8.81 -2.40
CA SER A 130 18.06 7.92 -1.39
C SER A 130 16.58 7.62 -1.63
N GLN A 131 15.88 8.44 -2.43
CA GLN A 131 14.49 8.19 -2.79
C GLN A 131 14.35 6.95 -3.68
N LYS A 132 15.38 6.63 -4.48
CA LYS A 132 15.37 5.45 -5.35
C LYS A 132 15.48 4.16 -4.53
N ASP A 133 16.27 4.18 -3.46
CA ASP A 133 16.36 3.06 -2.50
C ASP A 133 15.01 2.78 -1.82
N ILE A 134 14.31 3.85 -1.40
CA ILE A 134 12.97 3.75 -0.80
C ILE A 134 11.97 3.18 -1.82
N LYS A 135 11.99 3.67 -3.06
CA LYS A 135 11.14 3.15 -4.13
C LYS A 135 11.40 1.66 -4.38
N ALA A 136 12.66 1.22 -4.45
CA ALA A 136 13.00 -0.19 -4.66
C ALA A 136 12.41 -1.10 -3.56
N ALA A 137 12.38 -0.61 -2.31
CA ALA A 137 11.77 -1.32 -1.19
C ALA A 137 10.23 -1.39 -1.27
N ILE A 138 9.60 -0.31 -1.72
CA ILE A 138 8.16 -0.26 -1.97
C ILE A 138 7.80 -1.22 -3.12
N ASP A 139 8.55 -1.16 -4.23
CA ASP A 139 8.38 -2.03 -5.39
C ASP A 139 8.56 -3.50 -5.02
N TYR A 140 9.48 -3.83 -4.10
CA TYR A 140 9.64 -5.19 -3.59
C TYR A 140 8.35 -5.72 -2.95
N PHE A 141 7.73 -4.96 -2.04
CA PHE A 141 6.48 -5.37 -1.40
C PHE A 141 5.29 -5.35 -2.35
N ASP A 142 5.22 -4.37 -3.24
CA ASP A 142 4.20 -4.28 -4.30
C ASP A 142 4.24 -5.50 -5.24
N ASN A 143 5.44 -5.94 -5.64
CA ASN A 143 5.65 -7.16 -6.43
C ASN A 143 5.25 -8.45 -5.68
N LEU A 144 5.21 -8.42 -4.35
CA LEU A 144 4.66 -9.51 -3.53
C LEU A 144 3.13 -9.44 -3.36
N GLY A 145 2.49 -8.40 -3.91
CA GLY A 145 1.05 -8.16 -3.83
C GLY A 145 0.61 -7.47 -2.52
N ILE A 146 1.53 -6.86 -1.77
CA ILE A 146 1.20 -6.14 -0.54
C ILE A 146 0.78 -4.71 -0.87
N GLU A 147 -0.48 -4.38 -0.54
CA GLU A 147 -1.12 -3.10 -0.94
C GLU A 147 -0.95 -1.97 0.09
N ASP A 148 -0.65 -2.31 1.35
CA ASP A 148 -0.60 -1.38 2.47
C ASP A 148 0.84 -1.23 2.98
N ILE A 149 1.56 -0.23 2.47
CA ILE A 149 2.97 0.01 2.81
C ILE A 149 3.09 1.21 3.74
N VAL A 150 3.93 1.09 4.77
CA VAL A 150 4.23 2.16 5.73
C VAL A 150 5.73 2.45 5.68
N LEU A 151 6.09 3.74 5.67
CA LEU A 151 7.48 4.16 5.77
C LEU A 151 7.85 4.48 7.22
N LEU A 152 8.89 3.86 7.73
CA LEU A 152 9.40 4.11 9.07
C LEU A 152 10.85 4.56 8.95
N ALA A 153 11.28 5.46 9.82
CA ALA A 153 12.66 5.88 9.81
C ALA A 153 13.16 6.33 11.17
N HIS A 154 14.47 6.30 11.33
CA HIS A 154 15.16 6.80 12.52
C HIS A 154 16.01 8.00 12.16
N SER A 155 15.99 9.08 12.96
CA SER A 155 16.99 10.16 12.88
C SER A 155 17.05 10.78 11.48
N LEU A 156 18.21 10.83 10.84
CA LEU A 156 18.36 11.32 9.46
C LEU A 156 17.50 10.58 8.44
N GLY A 157 17.12 9.33 8.70
CA GLY A 157 16.17 8.60 7.87
C GLY A 157 14.81 9.31 7.79
N SER A 158 14.41 10.03 8.85
CA SER A 158 13.17 10.82 8.88
C SER A 158 13.18 11.94 7.85
N ILE A 159 14.33 12.54 7.58
CA ILE A 159 14.50 13.55 6.51
C ILE A 159 14.28 12.89 5.14
N ARG A 160 14.81 11.69 4.94
CA ARG A 160 14.74 10.96 3.67
C ARG A 160 13.32 10.49 3.35
N ILE A 161 12.62 9.87 4.31
CA ILE A 161 11.24 9.42 4.07
C ILE A 161 10.26 10.60 3.95
N ALA A 162 10.46 11.69 4.70
CA ALA A 162 9.65 12.92 4.53
C ALA A 162 9.86 13.51 3.13
N GLY A 163 11.11 13.51 2.67
CA GLY A 163 11.47 13.85 1.31
C GLY A 163 10.75 13.07 0.25
N TYR A 164 10.83 11.74 0.36
CA TYR A 164 10.17 10.80 -0.53
C TYR A 164 8.65 11.04 -0.58
N LEU A 165 8.01 11.14 0.59
CA LEU A 165 6.56 11.34 0.69
C LEU A 165 6.11 12.64 0.01
N ALA A 166 6.83 13.74 0.27
CA ALA A 166 6.53 15.04 -0.31
C ALA A 166 6.81 15.11 -1.83
N ASP A 167 7.89 14.47 -2.31
CA ASP A 167 8.27 14.51 -3.73
C ASP A 167 7.50 13.54 -4.62
N ARG A 168 7.30 12.32 -4.13
CA ARG A 168 6.76 11.23 -4.94
C ARG A 168 5.26 11.09 -4.81
N LYS A 169 4.71 11.44 -3.64
CA LYS A 169 3.30 11.22 -3.31
C LYS A 169 2.83 9.82 -3.71
N ASP A 170 3.67 8.82 -3.43
CA ASP A 170 3.45 7.45 -3.87
C ASP A 170 2.17 6.91 -3.21
N PRO A 171 1.10 6.60 -3.97
CA PRO A 171 -0.19 6.20 -3.41
C PRO A 171 -0.14 4.83 -2.72
N ARG A 172 0.94 4.06 -2.88
CA ARG A 172 1.15 2.79 -2.19
C ARG A 172 1.51 2.99 -0.71
N VAL A 173 2.07 4.15 -0.34
CA VAL A 173 2.39 4.48 1.05
C VAL A 173 1.14 4.98 1.77
N LYS A 174 0.79 4.37 2.90
CA LYS A 174 -0.44 4.64 3.67
C LYS A 174 -0.23 5.44 4.95
N ALA A 175 0.98 5.42 5.51
CA ALA A 175 1.34 6.15 6.72
C ALA A 175 2.86 6.27 6.85
N ALA A 176 3.32 7.09 7.80
CA ALA A 176 4.72 7.15 8.20
C ALA A 176 4.95 7.20 9.71
N VAL A 177 6.04 6.58 10.17
CA VAL A 177 6.47 6.60 11.58
C VAL A 177 7.91 7.09 11.69
N HIS A 178 8.10 8.20 12.39
CA HIS A 178 9.38 8.85 12.58
C HIS A 178 9.90 8.61 14.01
N PHE A 179 10.94 7.80 14.14
CA PHE A 179 11.70 7.67 15.38
C PHE A 179 12.78 8.75 15.42
N ALA A 180 12.77 9.56 16.47
CA ALA A 180 13.69 10.68 16.70
C ALA A 180 13.87 11.58 15.45
N PRO A 181 12.81 12.25 14.94
CA PRO A 181 12.93 13.10 13.76
C PRO A 181 13.86 14.29 14.04
N THR A 182 15.09 14.17 13.57
CA THR A 182 16.18 15.14 13.80
C THR A 182 15.81 16.56 13.33
N ALA A 183 16.57 17.55 13.83
CA ALA A 183 16.54 18.92 13.34
C ALA A 183 16.74 19.02 11.81
N ASP A 184 16.34 20.14 11.23
CA ASP A 184 16.59 20.42 9.82
C ASP A 184 18.10 20.53 9.58
N MET A 185 18.60 19.91 8.50
CA MET A 185 20.04 19.78 8.32
C MET A 185 20.77 21.13 8.20
N PRO A 186 20.24 22.16 7.49
CA PRO A 186 20.88 23.47 7.46
C PRO A 186 20.97 24.16 8.84
N GLU A 187 20.07 23.81 9.77
CA GLU A 187 20.00 24.37 11.12
C GLU A 187 20.83 23.57 12.14
N ALA A 188 21.27 22.36 11.79
CA ALA A 188 22.12 21.54 12.64
C ALA A 188 23.59 21.97 12.64
N ILE A 189 24.06 22.63 11.56
CA ILE A 189 25.47 23.05 11.38
C ILE A 189 25.90 24.20 12.31
N PRO A 190 25.07 25.25 12.55
CA PRO A 190 25.43 26.33 13.47
C PRO A 190 25.67 25.88 14.91
N GLY A 191 25.24 24.66 15.29
CA GLY A 191 25.58 24.04 16.57
C GLY A 191 27.02 23.51 16.66
N TRP A 192 27.72 23.35 15.52
CA TRP A 192 29.04 22.70 15.43
C TRP A 192 30.14 23.59 14.84
N ALA A 193 29.78 24.76 14.29
CA ALA A 193 30.73 25.70 13.71
C ALA A 193 30.29 27.15 13.95
N THR A 194 31.26 28.08 13.99
CA THR A 194 30.94 29.52 14.01
C THR A 194 30.22 29.91 12.71
N ARG A 195 29.39 30.94 12.77
CA ARG A 195 28.69 31.48 11.58
C ARG A 195 29.66 31.77 10.42
N GLU A 196 30.77 32.43 10.71
CA GLU A 196 31.83 32.71 9.72
C GLU A 196 32.40 31.42 9.11
N GLY A 197 32.58 30.36 9.92
CA GLY A 197 33.03 29.06 9.45
C GLY A 197 31.99 28.32 8.59
N VAL A 198 30.69 28.54 8.81
CA VAL A 198 29.63 27.98 7.95
C VAL A 198 29.58 28.73 6.62
N GLU A 199 29.61 30.06 6.65
CA GLU A 199 29.62 30.90 5.44
C GLU A 199 30.85 30.64 4.57
N ALA A 200 32.02 30.41 5.18
CA ALA A 200 33.23 30.02 4.47
C ALA A 200 33.08 28.68 3.73
N ARG A 201 32.55 27.65 4.41
CA ARG A 201 32.29 26.33 3.79
C ARG A 201 31.31 26.42 2.62
N ILE A 202 30.23 27.19 2.78
CA ILE A 202 29.24 27.40 1.70
C ILE A 202 29.90 28.08 0.50
N ARG A 203 30.75 29.09 0.72
CA ARG A 203 31.47 29.77 -0.35
C ARG A 203 32.41 28.81 -1.08
N THR A 204 33.27 28.10 -0.36
CA THR A 204 34.16 27.09 -0.93
C THR A 204 33.39 26.06 -1.76
N ALA A 205 32.27 25.56 -1.21
CA ALA A 205 31.48 24.56 -1.91
C ALA A 205 30.84 25.11 -3.19
N ARG A 206 30.31 26.35 -3.17
CA ARG A 206 29.72 27.00 -4.35
C ARG A 206 30.76 27.26 -5.43
N GLU A 207 31.97 27.69 -5.06
CA GLU A 207 33.08 27.92 -6.00
C GLU A 207 33.51 26.62 -6.67
N ALA A 208 33.68 25.54 -5.91
CA ALA A 208 34.05 24.23 -6.46
C ALA A 208 32.95 23.66 -7.38
N VAL A 209 31.67 23.75 -7.00
CA VAL A 209 30.55 23.34 -7.86
C VAL A 209 30.51 24.17 -9.15
N ALA A 210 30.64 25.48 -9.07
CA ALA A 210 30.64 26.36 -10.25
C ALA A 210 31.80 26.08 -11.20
N ALA A 211 32.94 25.60 -10.67
CA ALA A 211 34.10 25.22 -11.46
C ALA A 211 34.05 23.78 -12.02
N GLY A 212 32.94 23.06 -11.80
CA GLY A 212 32.74 21.68 -12.24
C GLY A 212 33.44 20.63 -11.37
N ARG A 213 33.88 20.98 -10.15
CA ARG A 213 34.54 20.11 -9.16
C ARG A 213 33.64 19.81 -7.97
N GLY A 214 32.32 19.76 -8.20
CA GLY A 214 31.34 19.62 -7.14
C GLY A 214 31.18 18.20 -6.60
N ARG A 215 31.39 17.20 -7.46
CA ARG A 215 31.10 15.78 -7.24
C ARG A 215 32.36 14.96 -7.48
N MET A 216 32.43 13.77 -6.91
CA MET A 216 33.46 12.81 -7.31
C MET A 216 33.21 12.39 -8.77
N ASP A 217 34.17 12.64 -9.65
CA ASP A 217 34.16 12.07 -10.99
C ASP A 217 34.70 10.63 -10.91
N LEU A 218 33.82 9.66 -11.18
CA LEU A 218 34.14 8.23 -11.21
C LEU A 218 34.25 7.71 -12.66
N SER A 219 34.29 8.58 -13.66
CA SER A 219 34.41 8.20 -15.07
C SER A 219 35.86 7.94 -15.47
N ASP A 220 36.05 7.04 -16.43
CA ASP A 220 37.35 6.76 -17.06
C ASP A 220 37.73 7.81 -18.14
N ASP A 221 37.01 8.94 -18.22
CA ASP A 221 37.20 9.98 -19.25
C ASP A 221 38.32 10.96 -18.85
N PRO A 222 39.48 10.95 -19.54
CA PRO A 222 40.61 11.82 -19.21
C PRO A 222 40.35 13.32 -19.45
N ASP A 223 39.32 13.68 -20.24
CA ASP A 223 38.94 15.08 -20.46
C ASP A 223 37.99 15.60 -19.37
N ARG A 224 37.32 14.69 -18.63
CA ARG A 224 36.43 15.01 -17.51
C ARG A 224 37.06 14.88 -16.14
N SER A 225 38.21 14.18 -16.03
CA SER A 225 38.94 13.84 -14.79
C SER A 225 39.47 15.05 -13.99
N ARG A 226 38.58 15.94 -13.56
CA ARG A 226 38.85 16.99 -12.58
C ARG A 226 38.49 16.43 -11.22
N GLY A 227 39.50 16.00 -10.47
CA GLY A 227 39.33 15.63 -9.07
C GLY A 227 38.84 16.81 -8.23
N ILE A 228 38.22 16.50 -7.09
CA ILE A 228 38.00 17.49 -6.03
C ILE A 228 39.36 17.76 -5.39
N GLU A 229 39.75 19.03 -5.30
CA GLU A 229 41.01 19.37 -4.63
C GLU A 229 40.91 19.02 -3.14
N LYS A 230 42.03 18.62 -2.52
CA LYS A 230 42.01 18.09 -1.15
C LYS A 230 41.42 19.07 -0.12
N ASP A 231 41.58 20.36 -0.36
CA ASP A 231 41.07 21.46 0.47
C ASP A 231 39.65 21.92 0.10
N GLU A 232 39.05 21.38 -0.97
CA GLU A 232 37.67 21.63 -1.37
C GLU A 232 36.67 20.64 -0.71
N PHE A 233 37.16 19.55 -0.11
CA PHE A 233 36.32 18.71 0.74
C PHE A 233 35.84 19.48 1.96
N ILE A 234 34.54 19.36 2.27
CA ILE A 234 33.93 20.10 3.36
C ILE A 234 33.94 19.24 4.63
N ASP A 235 34.75 19.66 5.61
CA ASP A 235 34.82 19.02 6.91
C ASP A 235 33.54 19.22 7.73
N LEU A 236 32.95 18.11 8.14
CA LEU A 236 31.92 17.96 9.15
C LEU A 236 32.56 17.41 10.45
N LEU A 237 31.84 17.48 11.57
CA LEU A 237 32.37 17.17 12.92
C LEU A 237 33.13 15.82 13.01
N PHE A 238 32.73 14.82 12.24
CA PHE A 238 33.28 13.45 12.29
C PHE A 238 33.46 12.81 10.90
N THR A 239 33.28 13.58 9.82
CA THR A 239 33.47 13.11 8.43
C THR A 239 33.70 14.31 7.49
N PHE A 240 33.83 14.07 6.19
CA PHE A 240 33.90 15.09 5.15
C PHE A 240 32.96 14.75 3.98
N GLN A 241 32.56 15.76 3.22
CA GLN A 241 31.70 15.60 2.05
C GLN A 241 32.25 16.36 0.84
N THR A 242 31.82 15.95 -0.35
CA THR A 242 32.04 16.72 -1.58
C THR A 242 31.28 18.04 -1.51
N PRO A 243 31.75 19.10 -2.20
CA PRO A 243 31.05 20.38 -2.28
C PRO A 243 29.55 20.27 -2.60
N ALA A 244 29.20 19.45 -3.60
CA ALA A 244 27.81 19.26 -4.03
C ALA A 244 26.99 18.53 -2.97
N ALA A 245 27.52 17.45 -2.38
CA ALA A 245 26.85 16.74 -1.29
C ALA A 245 26.65 17.66 -0.07
N TYR A 246 27.66 18.46 0.28
CA TYR A 246 27.53 19.43 1.36
C TYR A 246 26.42 20.44 1.09
N LEU A 247 26.40 21.09 -0.07
CA LEU A 247 25.35 22.07 -0.40
C LEU A 247 23.95 21.42 -0.48
N ASN A 248 23.85 20.20 -0.99
CA ASN A 248 22.59 19.48 -1.14
C ASN A 248 21.98 19.05 0.20
N TRP A 249 22.81 18.67 1.18
CA TRP A 249 22.34 18.26 2.51
C TRP A 249 22.29 19.39 3.53
N TRP A 250 23.18 20.37 3.44
CA TRP A 250 23.48 21.32 4.52
C TRP A 250 23.43 22.78 4.06
N GLY A 251 23.40 23.02 2.75
CA GLY A 251 23.35 24.35 2.19
C GLY A 251 22.09 25.13 2.59
N PRO A 252 22.09 26.46 2.43
CA PRO A 252 20.93 27.29 2.74
C PRO A 252 19.69 26.88 1.93
N ASP A 253 19.91 26.40 0.71
CA ASP A 253 18.89 25.98 -0.25
C ASP A 253 18.58 24.47 -0.19
N ALA A 254 19.14 23.75 0.79
CA ALA A 254 18.96 22.30 0.91
C ALA A 254 17.52 21.94 1.25
N ARG A 255 17.02 20.88 0.60
CA ARG A 255 15.64 20.37 0.75
C ARG A 255 15.46 19.44 1.97
N THR A 256 16.52 19.26 2.74
CA THR A 256 16.65 18.43 3.95
C THR A 256 16.08 19.15 5.19
N ARG A 257 14.90 19.75 5.03
CA ARG A 257 14.20 20.58 6.03
C ARG A 257 12.84 19.98 6.34
N ASN A 258 12.75 19.13 7.35
CA ASN A 258 11.47 18.54 7.74
C ASN A 258 10.45 19.60 8.14
N SER A 259 10.86 20.76 8.66
CA SER A 259 9.91 21.85 8.98
C SER A 259 9.16 22.39 7.75
N GLU A 260 9.73 22.23 6.55
CA GLU A 260 9.09 22.61 5.28
C GLU A 260 8.42 21.39 4.64
N ARG A 261 9.14 20.27 4.55
CA ARG A 261 8.69 19.06 3.84
C ARG A 261 7.44 18.45 4.45
N PHE A 262 7.25 18.55 5.77
CA PHE A 262 6.07 18.00 6.45
C PHE A 262 4.75 18.63 5.95
N ALA A 263 4.79 19.89 5.49
CA ALA A 263 3.61 20.57 4.93
C ALA A 263 3.10 19.90 3.65
N GLU A 264 3.93 19.14 2.93
CA GLU A 264 3.59 18.48 1.68
C GLU A 264 3.14 17.02 1.86
N ILE A 265 3.20 16.47 3.08
CA ILE A 265 2.87 15.07 3.34
C ILE A 265 1.36 14.89 3.53
N GLU A 266 0.76 13.98 2.76
CA GLU A 266 -0.69 13.74 2.69
C GLU A 266 -1.16 12.46 3.42
N VAL A 267 -0.22 11.73 4.03
CA VAL A 267 -0.52 10.49 4.79
C VAL A 267 -0.47 10.72 6.29
N PRO A 268 -1.18 9.95 7.13
CA PRO A 268 -1.03 9.93 8.58
C PRO A 268 0.42 9.78 9.03
N MET A 269 0.82 10.48 10.09
CA MET A 269 2.16 10.43 10.65
C MET A 269 2.17 10.28 12.18
N LEU A 270 3.06 9.42 12.67
CA LEU A 270 3.46 9.36 14.07
C LEU A 270 4.92 9.79 14.22
N MET A 271 5.20 10.59 15.24
CA MET A 271 6.56 10.94 15.64
C MET A 271 6.84 10.47 17.06
N LEU A 272 7.99 9.85 17.30
CA LEU A 272 8.43 9.37 18.61
C LEU A 272 9.76 10.02 18.96
N ALA A 273 9.95 10.54 20.18
CA ALA A 273 11.23 11.12 20.59
C ALA A 273 11.46 11.05 22.11
N GLY A 274 12.72 10.91 22.52
CA GLY A 274 13.13 11.05 23.91
C GLY A 274 13.32 12.51 24.30
N SER A 275 13.06 12.87 25.57
CA SER A 275 13.22 14.25 26.06
C SER A 275 14.69 14.69 26.18
N GLU A 276 15.62 13.74 26.27
CA GLU A 276 17.07 13.97 26.39
C GLU A 276 17.81 13.69 25.06
N ASP A 277 17.08 13.64 23.95
CA ASP A 277 17.66 13.45 22.62
C ASP A 277 18.37 14.74 22.15
N PRO A 278 19.71 14.74 22.02
CA PRO A 278 20.44 15.94 21.62
C PRO A 278 20.22 16.36 20.16
N TYR A 279 19.61 15.50 19.33
CA TYR A 279 19.33 15.75 17.92
C TYR A 279 17.88 16.19 17.66
N VAL A 280 17.01 16.07 18.66
CA VAL A 280 15.61 16.50 18.61
C VAL A 280 15.42 17.63 19.63
N PRO A 281 15.59 18.91 19.23
CA PRO A 281 15.54 20.01 20.18
C PRO A 281 14.16 20.16 20.85
N PRO A 282 14.08 20.74 22.06
CA PRO A 282 12.80 21.01 22.71
C PRO A 282 11.83 21.78 21.82
N GLY A 283 10.56 21.38 21.78
CA GLY A 283 9.52 21.99 20.95
C GLY A 283 9.52 21.54 19.48
N ARG A 284 10.47 20.70 19.06
CA ARG A 284 10.60 20.20 17.68
C ARG A 284 9.38 19.40 17.23
N MET A 285 8.87 18.53 18.09
CA MET A 285 7.73 17.66 17.76
C MET A 285 6.47 18.49 17.53
N GLU A 286 6.25 19.50 18.38
CA GLU A 286 5.16 20.47 18.25
C GLU A 286 5.32 21.34 17.00
N GLN A 287 6.54 21.76 16.67
CA GLN A 287 6.85 22.48 15.44
C GLN A 287 6.49 21.64 14.20
N LEU A 288 6.96 20.40 14.14
CA LEU A 288 6.68 19.49 13.02
C LEU A 288 5.18 19.18 12.90
N LYS A 289 4.49 18.98 14.03
CA LYS A 289 3.04 18.79 14.05
C LYS A 289 2.29 19.99 13.47
N LYS A 290 2.72 21.21 13.77
CA LYS A 290 2.14 22.44 13.19
C LYS A 290 2.46 22.60 11.70
N ALA A 291 3.63 22.14 11.27
CA ALA A 291 4.05 22.23 9.86
C ALA A 291 3.26 21.27 8.96
N ALA A 292 2.84 20.11 9.48
CA ALA A 292 2.16 19.05 8.73
C ALA A 292 0.68 19.34 8.41
N ILE A 293 0.43 20.44 7.69
CA ILE A 293 -0.92 20.98 7.42
C ILE A 293 -1.78 20.12 6.48
N ASN A 294 -1.16 19.29 5.64
CA ASN A 294 -1.87 18.46 4.66
C ASN A 294 -2.05 17.00 5.13
N SER A 295 -1.45 16.64 6.26
CA SER A 295 -1.58 15.29 6.80
C SER A 295 -2.90 15.17 7.57
N PRO A 296 -3.68 14.09 7.36
CA PRO A 296 -4.98 13.93 8.01
C PRO A 296 -4.87 13.66 9.52
N VAL A 297 -3.75 13.07 9.97
CA VAL A 297 -3.49 12.74 11.38
C VAL A 297 -1.99 12.92 11.64
N VAL A 298 -1.65 13.71 12.67
CA VAL A 298 -0.26 13.93 13.08
C VAL A 298 -0.15 13.83 14.59
N ASP A 299 0.41 12.73 15.06
CA ASP A 299 0.58 12.46 16.48
C ASP A 299 2.04 12.42 16.89
N TYR A 300 2.28 12.64 18.17
CA TYR A 300 3.60 12.41 18.73
C TYR A 300 3.56 11.85 20.14
N ILE A 301 4.60 11.07 20.46
CA ILE A 301 4.82 10.47 21.77
C ILE A 301 6.22 10.85 22.25
N GLY A 302 6.27 11.51 23.41
CA GLY A 302 7.51 11.85 24.11
C GLY A 302 7.86 10.83 25.19
N TYR A 303 9.13 10.46 25.29
CA TYR A 303 9.65 9.60 26.35
C TYR A 303 10.50 10.42 27.32
N GLU A 304 9.98 10.66 28.53
CA GLU A 304 10.69 11.38 29.59
C GLU A 304 11.97 10.62 29.97
N ASN A 305 13.11 11.32 30.00
CA ASN A 305 14.47 10.78 30.17
C ASN A 305 14.93 9.85 29.03
N GLY A 306 14.19 9.77 27.92
CA GLY A 306 14.57 8.98 26.76
C GLY A 306 15.71 9.66 25.97
N ASP A 307 16.65 8.86 25.49
CA ASP A 307 17.75 9.30 24.61
C ASP A 307 17.39 9.13 23.12
N HIS A 308 18.35 9.47 22.25
CA HIS A 308 18.21 9.32 20.79
C HIS A 308 17.93 7.88 20.32
N PHE A 309 18.37 6.88 21.08
CA PHE A 309 18.27 5.47 20.71
C PHE A 309 17.15 4.73 21.47
N PHE A 310 16.32 5.48 22.20
CA PHE A 310 15.23 4.96 23.01
C PHE A 310 15.70 3.94 24.05
N SER A 311 16.88 4.14 24.65
CA SER A 311 17.45 3.22 25.63
C SER A 311 16.54 3.02 26.84
N GLY A 312 16.14 1.78 27.11
CA GLY A 312 15.13 1.44 28.14
C GLY A 312 13.68 1.69 27.71
N PHE A 313 13.46 2.25 26.53
CA PHE A 313 12.15 2.54 25.95
C PHE A 313 11.89 1.79 24.63
N GLN A 314 12.82 0.97 24.13
CA GLN A 314 12.70 0.32 22.82
C GLN A 314 11.45 -0.56 22.68
N ASP A 315 11.14 -1.37 23.70
CA ASP A 315 9.93 -2.20 23.76
C ASP A 315 8.66 -1.34 23.71
N ARG A 316 8.64 -0.27 24.52
CA ARG A 316 7.52 0.66 24.59
C ARG A 316 7.33 1.44 23.30
N ALA A 317 8.41 1.94 22.70
CA ALA A 317 8.38 2.68 21.44
C ALA A 317 7.86 1.84 20.28
N ALA A 318 8.25 0.56 20.20
CA ALA A 318 7.68 -0.35 19.22
C ALA A 318 6.20 -0.64 19.50
N ALA A 319 5.81 -0.90 20.76
CA ALA A 319 4.41 -1.15 21.13
C ALA A 319 3.51 0.06 20.86
N ASP A 320 3.99 1.28 21.11
CA ASP A 320 3.30 2.52 20.82
C ASP A 320 3.11 2.72 19.31
N ALA A 321 4.14 2.41 18.51
CA ALA A 321 4.03 2.43 17.05
C ALA A 321 3.02 1.39 16.53
N ILE A 322 3.02 0.16 17.07
CA ILE A 322 2.05 -0.89 16.70
C ILE A 322 0.62 -0.44 17.03
N ARG A 323 0.39 0.10 18.24
CA ARG A 323 -0.92 0.59 18.65
C ARG A 323 -1.42 1.70 17.73
N TRP A 324 -0.56 2.67 17.43
CA TRP A 324 -0.93 3.76 16.53
C TRP A 324 -1.23 3.25 15.11
N LEU A 325 -0.43 2.31 14.58
CA LEU A 325 -0.70 1.68 13.29
C LEU A 325 -2.06 0.96 13.28
N ASP A 326 -2.40 0.25 14.35
CA ASP A 326 -3.72 -0.38 14.50
C ASP A 326 -4.87 0.65 14.50
N GLU A 327 -4.70 1.77 15.21
CA GLU A 327 -5.64 2.89 15.20
C GLU A 327 -5.83 3.50 13.80
N GLN A 328 -4.79 3.45 12.94
CA GLN A 328 -4.88 3.86 11.54
C GLN A 328 -5.44 2.77 10.59
N GLY A 329 -5.89 1.62 11.12
CA GLY A 329 -6.34 0.48 10.30
C GLY A 329 -5.20 -0.28 9.59
N LEU A 330 -3.97 -0.07 10.07
CA LEU A 330 -2.72 -0.66 9.59
C LEU A 330 -2.13 -1.62 10.64
N GLY A 331 -2.96 -2.21 11.49
CA GLY A 331 -2.60 -3.29 12.39
C GLY A 331 -2.18 -4.57 11.65
N PRO A 332 -1.44 -5.50 12.30
CA PRO A 332 -1.21 -6.83 11.75
C PRO A 332 -2.55 -7.51 11.45
N ARG A 333 -2.63 -8.21 10.32
CA ARG A 333 -3.85 -8.92 9.94
C ARG A 333 -3.69 -10.41 10.19
N SER A 334 -4.82 -11.06 10.46
CA SER A 334 -4.87 -12.52 10.54
C SER A 334 -4.33 -13.12 9.24
N PRO A 335 -3.45 -14.13 9.29
CA PRO A 335 -3.10 -14.89 8.10
C PRO A 335 -4.30 -15.69 7.60
N ILE A 336 -4.30 -16.02 6.32
CA ILE A 336 -5.35 -16.80 5.67
C ILE A 336 -4.80 -18.07 5.04
N GLN A 337 -5.68 -19.00 4.73
CA GLN A 337 -5.42 -20.16 3.87
C GLN A 337 -6.12 -19.97 2.53
N THR A 338 -5.43 -20.38 1.47
CA THR A 338 -5.96 -20.38 0.10
C THR A 338 -5.93 -21.82 -0.41
N ARG A 339 -7.08 -22.31 -0.92
CA ARG A 339 -7.21 -23.65 -1.50
C ARG A 339 -7.80 -23.54 -2.90
N LEU A 340 -7.14 -24.15 -3.88
CA LEU A 340 -7.71 -24.33 -5.21
C LEU A 340 -8.69 -25.49 -5.15
N VAL A 341 -9.87 -25.30 -5.75
CA VAL A 341 -10.93 -26.30 -5.77
C VAL A 341 -11.53 -26.40 -7.16
N ASP A 342 -12.07 -27.58 -7.49
CA ASP A 342 -12.81 -27.82 -8.72
C ASP A 342 -14.21 -28.32 -8.39
N ALA A 343 -15.23 -27.70 -8.97
CA ALA A 343 -16.61 -28.19 -8.93
C ALA A 343 -16.99 -28.78 -10.28
N ARG A 344 -17.65 -29.94 -10.26
CA ARG A 344 -18.19 -30.57 -11.47
C ARG A 344 -19.57 -29.99 -11.75
N LEU A 345 -19.73 -29.34 -12.90
CA LEU A 345 -21.03 -28.90 -13.38
C LEU A 345 -21.92 -30.10 -13.74
N ALA A 346 -23.23 -29.86 -13.80
CA ALA A 346 -24.21 -30.79 -14.37
C ALA A 346 -23.86 -31.26 -15.79
N THR A 347 -23.16 -30.44 -16.58
CA THR A 347 -22.67 -30.79 -17.93
C THR A 347 -21.47 -31.75 -17.94
N GLY A 348 -20.92 -32.08 -16.76
CA GLY A 348 -19.75 -32.94 -16.59
C GLY A 348 -18.40 -32.24 -16.70
N ARG A 349 -18.36 -30.94 -16.99
CA ARG A 349 -17.13 -30.12 -17.00
C ARG A 349 -16.75 -29.69 -15.57
N TYR A 350 -15.46 -29.56 -15.30
CA TYR A 350 -14.96 -28.98 -14.06
C TYR A 350 -14.70 -27.49 -14.22
N PHE A 351 -15.18 -26.70 -13.27
CA PHE A 351 -14.85 -25.28 -13.15
C PHE A 351 -14.01 -25.07 -11.90
N PRO A 352 -12.88 -24.35 -12.01
CA PRO A 352 -12.04 -24.07 -10.87
C PRO A 352 -12.62 -22.93 -10.04
N GLY A 353 -12.26 -22.90 -8.76
CA GLY A 353 -12.54 -21.82 -7.84
C GLY A 353 -11.42 -21.70 -6.82
N VAL A 354 -11.42 -20.58 -6.08
CA VAL A 354 -10.50 -20.39 -4.96
C VAL A 354 -11.29 -20.25 -3.68
N LEU A 355 -10.98 -21.09 -2.70
CA LEU A 355 -11.51 -21.02 -1.34
C LEU A 355 -10.49 -20.32 -0.44
N TYR A 356 -10.87 -19.16 0.07
CA TYR A 356 -10.15 -18.39 1.08
C TYR A 356 -10.76 -18.70 2.44
N GLY A 357 -9.93 -19.01 3.43
CA GLY A 357 -10.37 -19.31 4.78
C GLY A 357 -9.47 -18.67 5.83
N PRO A 358 -9.98 -18.43 7.05
CA PRO A 358 -9.13 -18.09 8.18
C PRO A 358 -8.05 -19.18 8.38
N ARG A 359 -6.87 -18.80 8.92
CA ARG A 359 -5.80 -19.78 9.18
C ARG A 359 -6.16 -20.79 10.27
N GLU A 360 -6.90 -20.36 11.28
CA GLU A 360 -7.51 -21.23 12.28
C GLU A 360 -8.87 -21.73 11.80
N ASP A 361 -9.35 -22.85 12.33
CA ASP A 361 -10.62 -23.42 11.88
C ASP A 361 -11.75 -22.39 11.99
N SER A 362 -12.40 -22.12 10.86
CA SER A 362 -13.56 -21.24 10.83
C SER A 362 -14.67 -21.85 11.66
N ASP A 363 -15.27 -21.06 12.53
CA ASP A 363 -16.55 -21.38 13.16
C ASP A 363 -17.57 -21.78 12.09
N ALA A 364 -17.91 -23.07 12.05
CA ALA A 364 -18.78 -23.66 11.04
C ALA A 364 -20.22 -23.10 11.08
N THR A 365 -20.57 -22.34 12.12
CA THR A 365 -21.86 -21.64 12.22
C THR A 365 -21.89 -20.32 11.44
N ARG A 366 -20.72 -19.78 11.07
CA ARG A 366 -20.64 -18.52 10.30
C ARG A 366 -21.05 -18.76 8.84
N PRO A 367 -21.68 -17.75 8.21
CA PRO A 367 -21.97 -17.84 6.79
C PRO A 367 -20.68 -17.88 5.95
N VAL A 368 -20.76 -18.59 4.83
CA VAL A 368 -19.74 -18.59 3.79
C VAL A 368 -20.11 -17.57 2.72
N PHE A 369 -19.14 -16.81 2.22
CA PHE A 369 -19.37 -15.90 1.10
C PHE A 369 -19.10 -16.61 -0.22
N LEU A 370 -19.97 -16.42 -1.22
CA LEU A 370 -19.72 -16.85 -2.60
C LEU A 370 -19.67 -15.59 -3.48
N ILE A 371 -18.51 -15.29 -4.05
CA ILE A 371 -18.29 -14.06 -4.83
C ILE A 371 -18.40 -14.32 -6.33
N GLN A 372 -19.51 -13.90 -6.91
CA GLN A 372 -19.70 -13.82 -8.35
C GLN A 372 -19.13 -12.52 -8.91
N ASN A 373 -18.06 -12.63 -9.70
CA ASN A 373 -17.50 -11.50 -10.43
C ASN A 373 -18.39 -11.06 -11.61
N GLY A 374 -18.13 -9.86 -12.14
CA GLY A 374 -18.71 -9.39 -13.40
C GLY A 374 -18.13 -10.08 -14.64
N PHE A 375 -18.51 -9.57 -15.83
CA PHE A 375 -18.07 -10.15 -17.11
C PHE A 375 -16.55 -10.16 -17.28
N GLY A 376 -16.03 -11.25 -17.84
CA GLY A 376 -14.63 -11.33 -18.25
C GLY A 376 -13.63 -11.49 -17.11
N ALA A 377 -14.04 -11.15 -15.89
CA ALA A 377 -13.24 -11.29 -14.69
C ALA A 377 -12.99 -12.76 -14.33
N THR A 378 -11.90 -12.99 -13.60
CA THR A 378 -11.41 -14.31 -13.21
C THR A 378 -11.30 -14.45 -11.69
N ILE A 379 -11.00 -15.66 -11.21
CA ILE A 379 -10.94 -15.98 -9.76
C ILE A 379 -9.69 -15.43 -9.05
N MET A 380 -8.76 -14.83 -9.80
CA MET A 380 -7.47 -14.34 -9.29
C MET A 380 -7.35 -12.82 -9.27
N GLU A 381 -8.41 -12.08 -9.59
CA GLU A 381 -8.38 -10.62 -9.70
C GLU A 381 -9.64 -9.97 -9.11
N GLY A 382 -9.61 -8.63 -9.00
CA GLY A 382 -10.76 -7.83 -8.58
C GLY A 382 -11.29 -8.23 -7.19
N PRO A 383 -12.59 -7.96 -6.92
CA PRO A 383 -13.22 -8.30 -5.64
C PRO A 383 -13.17 -9.78 -5.32
N GLY A 384 -13.18 -10.66 -6.33
CA GLY A 384 -12.92 -12.08 -6.13
C GLY A 384 -11.65 -12.33 -5.33
N HIS A 385 -10.55 -11.61 -5.58
CA HIS A 385 -9.33 -11.82 -4.80
C HIS A 385 -9.27 -10.97 -3.52
N TRP A 386 -9.39 -9.64 -3.64
CA TRP A 386 -9.14 -8.76 -2.50
C TRP A 386 -10.20 -8.89 -1.42
N LEU A 387 -11.49 -8.94 -1.78
CA LEU A 387 -12.56 -9.02 -0.79
C LEU A 387 -12.56 -10.38 -0.10
N ALA A 388 -12.40 -11.47 -0.87
CA ALA A 388 -12.32 -12.80 -0.29
C ALA A 388 -11.19 -12.93 0.73
N THR A 389 -10.03 -12.36 0.42
CA THR A 389 -8.90 -12.29 1.35
C THR A 389 -9.29 -11.53 2.63
N ARG A 390 -9.85 -10.33 2.52
CA ARG A 390 -10.20 -9.51 3.70
C ARG A 390 -11.33 -10.10 4.54
N LEU A 391 -12.29 -10.79 3.93
CA LEU A 391 -13.34 -11.52 4.65
C LEU A 391 -12.77 -12.75 5.38
N ALA A 392 -11.83 -13.47 4.76
CA ALA A 392 -11.08 -14.54 5.42
C ALA A 392 -10.28 -14.04 6.62
N GLN A 393 -9.61 -12.88 6.50
CA GLN A 393 -8.95 -12.22 7.64
C GLN A 393 -9.92 -11.85 8.76
N SER A 394 -11.17 -11.52 8.39
CA SER A 394 -12.26 -11.19 9.32
C SER A 394 -12.97 -12.41 9.90
N GLY A 395 -12.50 -13.62 9.57
CA GLY A 395 -12.99 -14.88 10.14
C GLY A 395 -14.09 -15.58 9.32
N PHE A 396 -14.27 -15.23 8.05
CA PHE A 396 -15.29 -15.83 7.16
C PHE A 396 -14.67 -16.62 6.00
N ALA A 397 -15.12 -17.85 5.78
CA ALA A 397 -14.76 -18.57 4.58
C ALA A 397 -15.39 -17.90 3.35
N THR A 398 -14.64 -17.81 2.25
CA THR A 398 -15.08 -17.18 1.01
C THR A 398 -14.68 -18.02 -0.20
N LEU A 399 -15.64 -18.36 -1.05
CA LEU A 399 -15.44 -19.04 -2.31
C LEU A 399 -15.54 -18.06 -3.48
N THR A 400 -14.60 -18.14 -4.41
CA THR A 400 -14.60 -17.36 -5.64
C THR A 400 -14.66 -18.35 -6.81
N PRO A 401 -15.86 -18.63 -7.34
CA PRO A 401 -16.03 -19.60 -8.40
C PRO A 401 -15.70 -19.01 -9.78
N MET A 402 -15.16 -19.84 -10.69
CA MET A 402 -15.39 -19.61 -12.11
C MET A 402 -16.80 -20.06 -12.47
N THR A 403 -17.45 -19.29 -13.31
CA THR A 403 -18.68 -19.67 -14.01
C THR A 403 -18.45 -19.54 -15.51
N ARG A 404 -19.42 -19.94 -16.32
CA ARG A 404 -19.35 -19.76 -17.79
C ARG A 404 -19.21 -18.29 -18.22
N ALA A 405 -19.50 -17.31 -17.34
CA ALA A 405 -19.23 -15.89 -17.59
C ALA A 405 -17.76 -15.47 -17.35
N SER A 406 -16.94 -16.31 -16.72
CA SER A 406 -15.57 -15.97 -16.36
C SER A 406 -14.62 -15.98 -17.56
N GLY A 407 -13.64 -15.08 -17.51
CA GLY A 407 -12.60 -14.95 -18.54
C GLY A 407 -13.13 -14.40 -19.88
N PHE A 408 -12.21 -14.12 -20.79
CA PHE A 408 -12.49 -13.47 -22.07
C PHE A 408 -13.59 -14.16 -22.89
N THR A 409 -13.51 -15.49 -23.03
CA THR A 409 -14.51 -16.26 -23.77
C THR A 409 -15.89 -16.18 -23.11
N GLY A 410 -15.94 -16.30 -21.78
CA GLY A 410 -17.19 -16.23 -21.03
C GLY A 410 -17.88 -14.88 -21.18
N GLY A 411 -17.13 -13.78 -21.13
CA GLY A 411 -17.66 -12.44 -21.39
C GLY A 411 -18.34 -12.28 -22.75
N ILE A 412 -17.94 -13.08 -23.76
CA ILE A 412 -18.44 -12.99 -25.14
C ILE A 412 -19.66 -13.87 -25.39
N ILE A 413 -19.69 -15.10 -24.84
CA ILE A 413 -20.66 -16.14 -25.23
C ILE A 413 -21.61 -16.57 -24.11
N ALA A 414 -21.38 -16.15 -22.86
CA ALA A 414 -22.18 -16.64 -21.75
C ALA A 414 -23.63 -16.19 -21.84
N ASN A 415 -24.51 -16.98 -21.25
CA ASN A 415 -25.91 -16.67 -21.04
C ASN A 415 -26.26 -16.72 -19.55
N VAL A 416 -27.28 -15.99 -19.14
CA VAL A 416 -27.72 -15.87 -17.76
C VAL A 416 -28.11 -17.23 -17.18
N ASP A 417 -28.91 -18.02 -17.90
CA ASP A 417 -29.42 -19.33 -17.44
C ASP A 417 -28.27 -20.26 -17.07
N GLU A 418 -27.27 -20.28 -17.93
CA GLU A 418 -26.05 -21.04 -17.76
C GLU A 418 -25.29 -20.64 -16.50
N ILE A 419 -25.21 -19.34 -16.21
CA ILE A 419 -24.51 -18.85 -15.03
C ILE A 419 -25.32 -19.15 -13.77
N VAL A 420 -26.65 -19.08 -13.81
CA VAL A 420 -27.54 -19.45 -12.70
C VAL A 420 -27.37 -20.93 -12.34
N ASP A 421 -27.29 -21.82 -13.35
CA ASP A 421 -26.99 -23.23 -13.13
C ASP A 421 -25.60 -23.42 -12.49
N ASP A 422 -24.59 -22.68 -12.96
CA ASP A 422 -23.23 -22.77 -12.43
C ASP A 422 -23.19 -22.33 -10.96
N LEU A 423 -23.90 -21.25 -10.60
CA LEU A 423 -24.06 -20.81 -9.22
C LEU A 423 -24.71 -21.91 -8.36
N GLY A 424 -25.74 -22.59 -8.86
CA GLY A 424 -26.37 -23.73 -8.17
C GLY A 424 -25.37 -24.85 -7.88
N ASN A 425 -24.56 -25.24 -8.87
CA ASN A 425 -23.52 -26.26 -8.67
C ASN A 425 -22.48 -25.85 -7.62
N TRP A 426 -22.12 -24.57 -7.54
CA TRP A 426 -21.21 -24.06 -6.51
C TRP A 426 -21.84 -23.98 -5.13
N MET A 427 -23.14 -23.72 -5.06
CA MET A 427 -23.91 -23.78 -3.81
C MET A 427 -23.95 -25.22 -3.27
N ASP A 428 -24.18 -26.21 -4.14
CA ASP A 428 -24.13 -27.64 -3.78
C ASP A 428 -22.72 -28.05 -3.33
N PHE A 429 -21.68 -27.58 -4.04
CA PHE A 429 -20.29 -27.80 -3.65
C PHE A 429 -19.98 -27.30 -2.23
N LEU A 430 -20.55 -26.16 -1.83
CA LEU A 430 -20.40 -25.60 -0.49
C LEU A 430 -21.21 -26.38 0.56
N GLU A 431 -22.42 -26.83 0.21
CA GLU A 431 -23.26 -27.67 1.08
C GLU A 431 -22.62 -29.03 1.37
N ASP A 432 -22.04 -29.67 0.36
CA ASP A 432 -21.30 -30.94 0.51
C ASP A 432 -20.12 -30.81 1.49
N ARG A 433 -19.65 -29.58 1.72
CA ARG A 433 -18.59 -29.23 2.70
C ARG A 433 -19.14 -28.72 4.03
N GLY A 434 -20.44 -28.86 4.25
CA GLY A 434 -21.13 -28.54 5.50
C GLY A 434 -21.66 -27.11 5.59
N SER A 435 -21.53 -26.30 4.54
CA SER A 435 -22.03 -24.91 4.56
C SER A 435 -23.55 -24.91 4.43
N ARG A 436 -24.25 -24.26 5.37
CA ARG A 436 -25.72 -24.17 5.36
C ARG A 436 -26.26 -22.75 5.21
N ARG A 437 -25.38 -21.75 5.34
CA ARG A 437 -25.70 -20.33 5.25
C ARG A 437 -24.69 -19.68 4.32
N ILE A 438 -25.17 -19.17 3.19
CA ILE A 438 -24.32 -18.60 2.15
C ILE A 438 -24.76 -17.16 1.90
N VAL A 439 -23.78 -16.25 1.90
CA VAL A 439 -23.97 -14.87 1.46
C VAL A 439 -23.50 -14.77 0.02
N LEU A 440 -24.41 -14.44 -0.89
CA LEU A 440 -24.07 -14.21 -2.28
C LEU A 440 -23.52 -12.80 -2.45
N VAL A 441 -22.32 -12.69 -3.01
CA VAL A 441 -21.68 -11.41 -3.30
C VAL A 441 -21.61 -11.24 -4.81
N GLY A 442 -22.11 -10.13 -5.32
CA GLY A 442 -22.06 -9.81 -6.73
C GLY A 442 -21.35 -8.49 -6.99
N HIS A 443 -20.30 -8.49 -7.82
CA HIS A 443 -19.63 -7.27 -8.28
C HIS A 443 -20.07 -6.87 -9.68
N GLY A 444 -20.47 -5.60 -9.87
CA GLY A 444 -20.94 -5.10 -11.17
C GLY A 444 -22.15 -5.89 -11.65
N VAL A 445 -22.01 -6.54 -12.81
CA VAL A 445 -23.02 -7.48 -13.37
C VAL A 445 -23.25 -8.71 -12.49
N GLY A 446 -22.25 -9.10 -11.69
CA GLY A 446 -22.38 -10.18 -10.72
C GLY A 446 -23.51 -9.94 -9.71
N ALA A 447 -23.81 -8.67 -9.39
CA ALA A 447 -24.96 -8.32 -8.53
C ALA A 447 -26.27 -8.78 -9.17
N THR A 448 -26.49 -8.47 -10.44
CA THR A 448 -27.65 -8.93 -11.22
C THR A 448 -27.71 -10.44 -11.31
N LEU A 449 -26.60 -11.11 -11.57
CA LEU A 449 -26.55 -12.57 -11.68
C LEU A 449 -26.92 -13.28 -10.37
N THR A 450 -26.37 -12.82 -9.24
CA THR A 450 -26.70 -13.36 -7.92
C THR A 450 -28.13 -13.05 -7.49
N ALA A 451 -28.67 -11.88 -7.85
CA ALA A 451 -30.06 -11.55 -7.60
C ALA A 451 -31.02 -12.44 -8.41
N ILE A 452 -30.72 -12.69 -9.70
CA ILE A 452 -31.49 -13.62 -10.53
C ILE A 452 -31.51 -15.02 -9.90
N TYR A 453 -30.34 -15.54 -9.53
CA TYR A 453 -30.23 -16.83 -8.87
C TYR A 453 -31.10 -16.89 -7.60
N ALA A 454 -30.98 -15.91 -6.70
CA ALA A 454 -31.73 -15.90 -5.45
C ALA A 454 -33.25 -15.80 -5.66
N ALA A 455 -33.71 -14.93 -6.57
CA ALA A 455 -35.14 -14.73 -6.84
C ALA A 455 -35.80 -15.97 -7.46
N GLU A 456 -35.15 -16.57 -8.47
CA GLU A 456 -35.75 -17.64 -9.26
C GLU A 456 -35.68 -19.00 -8.58
N THR A 457 -34.57 -19.29 -7.89
CA THR A 457 -34.39 -20.58 -7.21
C THR A 457 -35.00 -20.59 -5.82
N ARG A 458 -35.08 -19.42 -5.17
CA ARG A 458 -35.44 -19.27 -3.75
C ARG A 458 -34.65 -20.23 -2.87
N ASP A 459 -33.38 -20.43 -3.18
CA ASP A 459 -32.52 -21.38 -2.49
C ASP A 459 -32.46 -21.03 -0.99
N PRO A 460 -32.93 -21.93 -0.08
CA PRO A 460 -33.00 -21.66 1.35
C PRO A 460 -31.63 -21.48 2.01
N ARG A 461 -30.53 -21.83 1.32
CA ARG A 461 -29.16 -21.62 1.79
C ARG A 461 -28.74 -20.15 1.70
N VAL A 462 -29.42 -19.33 0.89
CA VAL A 462 -29.09 -17.90 0.70
C VAL A 462 -29.51 -17.10 1.93
N ALA A 463 -28.55 -16.80 2.80
CA ALA A 463 -28.77 -16.06 4.03
C ALA A 463 -28.83 -14.54 3.81
N GLY A 464 -28.25 -14.03 2.74
CA GLY A 464 -28.23 -12.61 2.40
C GLY A 464 -27.43 -12.33 1.13
N LEU A 465 -27.50 -11.09 0.64
CA LEU A 465 -26.80 -10.66 -0.57
C LEU A 465 -25.97 -9.40 -0.32
N VAL A 466 -24.85 -9.29 -1.02
CA VAL A 466 -23.99 -8.10 -1.02
C VAL A 466 -23.73 -7.69 -2.47
N PHE A 467 -24.10 -6.47 -2.83
CA PHE A 467 -23.85 -5.90 -4.15
C PHE A 467 -22.75 -4.86 -4.07
N LEU A 468 -21.67 -5.08 -4.82
CA LEU A 468 -20.52 -4.18 -4.94
C LEU A 468 -20.58 -3.49 -6.30
N GLY A 469 -20.83 -2.17 -6.29
CA GLY A 469 -20.98 -1.38 -7.51
C GLY A 469 -22.03 -1.95 -8.48
N PRO A 470 -23.29 -2.20 -8.07
CA PRO A 470 -24.30 -2.76 -8.97
C PRO A 470 -24.65 -1.78 -10.09
N ILE A 471 -24.58 -2.25 -11.34
CA ILE A 471 -24.82 -1.42 -12.54
C ILE A 471 -26.31 -1.02 -12.69
N GLY A 472 -27.23 -1.80 -12.08
CA GLY A 472 -28.67 -1.60 -12.16
C GLY A 472 -29.33 -2.48 -13.23
N ASP A 473 -30.37 -1.97 -13.87
CA ASP A 473 -31.12 -2.68 -14.89
C ASP A 473 -30.36 -2.65 -16.22
N LEU A 474 -29.80 -3.79 -16.63
CA LEU A 474 -28.84 -3.85 -17.74
C LEU A 474 -29.41 -3.38 -19.09
N PRO A 475 -30.66 -3.69 -19.47
CA PRO A 475 -31.24 -3.16 -20.72
C PRO A 475 -31.38 -1.63 -20.70
N GLN A 476 -31.82 -1.05 -19.58
CA GLN A 476 -31.93 0.40 -19.43
C GLN A 476 -30.54 1.06 -19.45
N TRP A 477 -29.59 0.48 -18.71
CA TRP A 477 -28.20 0.93 -18.69
C TRP A 477 -27.58 0.89 -20.10
N ALA A 478 -27.76 -0.20 -20.85
CA ALA A 478 -27.25 -0.34 -22.22
C ALA A 478 -27.87 0.71 -23.16
N ARG A 479 -29.19 0.94 -23.06
CA ARG A 479 -29.88 1.97 -23.85
C ARG A 479 -29.34 3.37 -23.55
N GLN A 480 -29.08 3.69 -22.28
CA GLN A 480 -28.49 4.97 -21.88
C GLN A 480 -27.05 5.11 -22.39
N ALA A 481 -26.25 4.06 -22.23
CA ALA A 481 -24.85 4.06 -22.64
C ALA A 481 -24.66 4.07 -24.16
N LEU A 482 -25.58 3.49 -24.95
CA LEU A 482 -25.46 3.45 -26.42
C LEU A 482 -26.16 4.64 -27.10
N GLY A 483 -27.14 5.24 -26.42
CA GLY A 483 -28.14 6.10 -27.03
C GLY A 483 -29.24 5.28 -27.72
N SER A 484 -30.48 5.76 -27.63
CA SER A 484 -31.68 5.04 -28.08
C SER A 484 -31.58 4.52 -29.51
N ASP A 485 -31.19 5.35 -30.48
CA ASP A 485 -31.16 4.95 -31.89
C ASP A 485 -30.15 3.83 -32.14
N ARG A 486 -28.98 3.89 -31.51
CA ARG A 486 -27.96 2.85 -31.66
C ARG A 486 -28.37 1.57 -30.96
N TYR A 487 -28.97 1.68 -29.77
CA TYR A 487 -29.52 0.54 -29.05
C TYR A 487 -30.57 -0.20 -29.89
N GLU A 488 -31.57 0.49 -30.45
CA GLU A 488 -32.60 -0.14 -31.29
C GLU A 488 -32.02 -0.77 -32.57
N SER A 489 -31.01 -0.14 -33.17
CA SER A 489 -30.28 -0.70 -34.30
C SER A 489 -29.58 -2.02 -33.94
N ILE A 490 -28.91 -2.09 -32.78
CA ILE A 490 -28.23 -3.31 -32.31
C ILE A 490 -29.25 -4.40 -31.99
N VAL A 491 -30.34 -4.07 -31.29
CA VAL A 491 -31.43 -5.00 -30.99
C VAL A 491 -31.96 -5.63 -32.29
N SER A 492 -32.28 -4.80 -33.29
CA SER A 492 -32.81 -5.28 -34.57
C SER A 492 -31.83 -6.19 -35.31
N MET A 493 -30.54 -5.80 -35.36
CA MET A 493 -29.49 -6.63 -35.97
C MET A 493 -29.30 -7.95 -35.23
N ALA A 494 -29.25 -7.92 -33.90
CA ALA A 494 -29.04 -9.10 -33.07
C ALA A 494 -30.22 -10.07 -33.18
N MET A 495 -31.46 -9.57 -33.19
CA MET A 495 -32.65 -10.40 -33.34
C MET A 495 -32.67 -11.07 -34.71
N LEU A 496 -32.41 -10.31 -35.78
CA LEU A 496 -32.34 -10.86 -37.14
C LEU A 496 -31.23 -11.91 -37.29
N ASP A 497 -30.05 -11.67 -36.68
CA ASP A 497 -28.96 -12.64 -36.69
C ASP A 497 -29.37 -13.95 -35.97
N VAL A 498 -29.95 -13.86 -34.78
CA VAL A 498 -30.43 -15.03 -34.01
C VAL A 498 -31.55 -15.77 -34.74
N GLU A 499 -32.52 -15.06 -35.33
CA GLU A 499 -33.62 -15.65 -36.12
C GLU A 499 -33.10 -16.44 -37.32
N ASN A 500 -31.99 -16.01 -37.92
CA ASN A 500 -31.32 -16.71 -39.02
C ASN A 500 -30.34 -17.81 -38.54
N GLY A 501 -30.30 -18.13 -37.24
CA GLY A 501 -29.37 -19.11 -36.67
C GLY A 501 -27.92 -18.63 -36.61
N GLY A 502 -27.71 -17.31 -36.66
CA GLY A 502 -26.42 -16.65 -36.59
C GLY A 502 -25.86 -16.52 -35.18
N SER A 503 -24.63 -16.04 -35.10
CA SER A 503 -23.90 -15.76 -33.85
C SER A 503 -22.86 -14.66 -34.10
N GLN A 504 -23.30 -13.56 -34.69
CA GLN A 504 -22.46 -12.40 -34.96
C GLN A 504 -21.91 -11.82 -33.66
N LEU A 505 -20.64 -11.39 -33.68
CA LEU A 505 -20.05 -10.62 -32.59
C LEU A 505 -20.50 -9.16 -32.71
N ILE A 506 -21.22 -8.67 -31.71
CA ILE A 506 -21.54 -7.25 -31.53
C ILE A 506 -20.37 -6.62 -30.80
N THR A 507 -19.66 -5.70 -31.45
CA THR A 507 -18.45 -5.02 -30.92
C THR A 507 -18.70 -3.54 -30.63
N ASP A 508 -19.95 -3.17 -30.42
CA ASP A 508 -20.33 -1.80 -30.17
C ASP A 508 -19.72 -1.26 -28.87
N LYS A 509 -19.28 0.00 -28.93
CA LYS A 509 -18.72 0.68 -27.77
C LYS A 509 -19.86 1.21 -26.91
N PHE A 510 -19.92 0.79 -25.65
CA PHE A 510 -20.78 1.44 -24.66
C PHE A 510 -20.19 2.83 -24.40
N TYR A 511 -20.93 3.89 -24.75
CA TYR A 511 -20.47 5.26 -24.57
C TYR A 511 -20.69 5.68 -23.13
N LEU A 512 -19.70 5.42 -22.28
CA LEU A 512 -19.63 6.02 -20.97
C LEU A 512 -18.44 6.99 -20.90
N PRO A 513 -18.62 8.21 -20.38
CA PRO A 513 -17.51 9.10 -20.08
C PRO A 513 -16.72 8.50 -18.90
N SER A 514 -15.58 7.86 -19.19
CA SER A 514 -14.59 7.48 -18.18
C SER A 514 -13.58 8.62 -18.02
N PRO A 515 -13.41 9.19 -16.81
CA PRO A 515 -12.34 10.15 -16.53
C PRO A 515 -10.94 9.52 -16.54
N ALA A 516 -10.85 8.19 -16.41
CA ALA A 516 -9.61 7.46 -16.15
C ALA A 516 -8.82 7.10 -17.41
N VAL A 517 -9.36 7.35 -18.60
CA VAL A 517 -8.70 7.03 -19.86
C VAL A 517 -8.84 8.24 -20.78
N ASN A 518 -7.73 8.73 -21.31
CA ASN A 518 -7.63 9.85 -22.28
C ASN A 518 -8.53 9.65 -23.52
N GLY A 519 -9.85 9.80 -23.38
CA GLY A 519 -10.83 9.70 -24.46
C GLY A 519 -10.99 8.32 -25.11
N GLU A 520 -10.34 7.25 -24.63
CA GLU A 520 -10.54 5.91 -25.18
C GLU A 520 -11.78 5.22 -24.61
N ARG A 521 -12.55 4.68 -25.53
CA ARG A 521 -13.90 4.15 -25.35
C ARG A 521 -13.82 2.65 -25.08
N GLY A 522 -14.36 2.18 -23.96
CA GLY A 522 -14.47 0.75 -23.68
C GLY A 522 -15.24 0.02 -24.78
N MET A 523 -14.66 -1.05 -25.32
CA MET A 523 -15.33 -1.97 -26.24
C MET A 523 -15.70 -3.22 -25.46
N PHE A 524 -16.97 -3.60 -25.51
CA PHE A 524 -17.44 -4.85 -24.91
C PHE A 524 -18.10 -5.67 -26.01
N GLY A 525 -17.53 -6.85 -26.28
CA GLY A 525 -17.94 -7.71 -27.38
C GLY A 525 -18.78 -8.88 -26.88
N GLN A 526 -20.01 -9.04 -27.39
CA GLN A 526 -20.85 -10.21 -27.12
C GLN A 526 -21.45 -10.79 -28.38
N ARG A 527 -21.71 -12.10 -28.39
CA ARG A 527 -22.49 -12.71 -29.47
C ARG A 527 -23.92 -12.21 -29.42
N SER A 528 -24.57 -12.09 -30.57
CA SER A 528 -25.95 -11.60 -30.72
C SER A 528 -26.94 -12.20 -29.72
N GLY A 529 -26.94 -13.53 -29.55
CA GLY A 529 -27.75 -14.22 -28.55
C GLY A 529 -27.43 -13.80 -27.11
N SER A 530 -26.15 -13.81 -26.73
CA SER A 530 -25.70 -13.39 -25.40
C SER A 530 -26.02 -11.91 -25.13
N TRP A 531 -25.82 -11.05 -26.12
CA TRP A 531 -26.13 -9.63 -26.00
C TRP A 531 -27.63 -9.41 -25.76
N LEU A 532 -28.50 -10.10 -26.52
CA LEU A 532 -29.95 -10.03 -26.29
C LEU A 532 -30.34 -10.60 -24.92
N ASN A 533 -29.66 -11.64 -24.46
CA ASN A 533 -29.93 -12.27 -23.18
C ASN A 533 -29.58 -11.37 -21.98
N PHE A 534 -28.60 -10.48 -22.11
CA PHE A 534 -28.19 -9.54 -21.07
C PHE A 534 -28.72 -8.12 -21.22
N PHE A 535 -28.92 -7.64 -22.44
CA PHE A 535 -29.20 -6.23 -22.71
C PHE A 535 -30.41 -6.02 -23.61
N GLY A 536 -30.97 -7.08 -24.20
CA GLY A 536 -32.15 -6.96 -25.05
C GLY A 536 -33.39 -6.49 -24.29
N PRO A 537 -34.42 -5.99 -24.99
CA PRO A 537 -35.64 -5.49 -24.37
C PRO A 537 -36.43 -6.56 -23.60
N GLY A 538 -36.25 -7.84 -23.93
CA GLY A 538 -36.82 -8.98 -23.20
C GLY A 538 -35.85 -9.65 -22.22
N ALA A 539 -34.67 -9.06 -21.99
CA ALA A 539 -33.70 -9.62 -21.08
C ALA A 539 -34.23 -9.56 -19.64
N ARG A 540 -33.99 -10.63 -18.89
CA ARG A 540 -34.41 -10.77 -17.49
C ARG A 540 -33.43 -10.16 -16.48
N THR A 541 -32.43 -9.45 -16.97
CA THR A 541 -31.37 -8.76 -16.23
C THR A 541 -31.81 -7.39 -15.70
N VAL A 542 -33.06 -7.34 -15.23
CA VAL A 542 -33.68 -6.20 -14.59
C VAL A 542 -33.54 -6.39 -13.09
N LEU A 543 -32.46 -5.83 -12.52
CA LEU A 543 -32.09 -6.02 -11.12
C LEU A 543 -33.20 -5.51 -10.18
N THR A 544 -33.83 -4.37 -10.50
CA THR A 544 -34.92 -3.82 -9.68
C THR A 544 -36.11 -4.77 -9.57
N GLU A 545 -36.51 -5.44 -10.64
CA GLU A 545 -37.57 -6.46 -10.62
C GLU A 545 -37.19 -7.65 -9.75
N ARG A 546 -35.94 -8.14 -9.86
CA ARG A 546 -35.47 -9.27 -9.05
C ARG A 546 -35.44 -8.95 -7.56
N LEU A 547 -35.12 -7.71 -7.19
CA LEU A 547 -35.09 -7.28 -5.79
C LEU A 547 -36.49 -7.29 -5.15
N ALA A 548 -37.55 -7.07 -5.94
CA ALA A 548 -38.93 -7.17 -5.46
C ALA A 548 -39.36 -8.61 -5.12
N GLU A 549 -38.56 -9.61 -5.51
CA GLU A 549 -38.81 -11.03 -5.27
C GLU A 549 -37.95 -11.60 -4.13
N ILE A 550 -36.98 -10.83 -3.62
CA ILE A 550 -36.01 -11.29 -2.63
C ILE A 550 -36.36 -10.72 -1.25
N GLU A 551 -36.66 -11.62 -0.30
CA GLU A 551 -36.94 -11.28 1.10
C GLU A 551 -35.68 -11.25 1.97
N SER A 552 -34.61 -11.92 1.54
CA SER A 552 -33.34 -11.98 2.28
C SER A 552 -32.70 -10.59 2.40
N PRO A 553 -31.95 -10.30 3.49
CA PRO A 553 -31.28 -9.01 3.66
C PRO A 553 -30.23 -8.72 2.58
N ILE A 554 -30.12 -7.45 2.18
CA ILE A 554 -29.21 -7.00 1.13
C ILE A 554 -28.32 -5.86 1.64
N ALA A 555 -27.02 -5.91 1.36
CA ALA A 555 -26.12 -4.76 1.44
C ALA A 555 -25.77 -4.24 0.04
N VAL A 556 -25.82 -2.93 -0.17
CA VAL A 556 -25.45 -2.27 -1.43
C VAL A 556 -24.30 -1.31 -1.16
N LEU A 557 -23.13 -1.57 -1.72
CA LEU A 557 -21.96 -0.72 -1.64
C LEU A 557 -21.73 -0.05 -2.99
N ALA A 558 -21.64 1.28 -3.03
CA ALA A 558 -21.37 2.05 -4.24
C ALA A 558 -20.62 3.35 -3.91
N GLY A 559 -19.96 3.94 -4.91
CA GLY A 559 -19.17 5.16 -4.70
C GLY A 559 -19.43 6.24 -5.74
N SER A 560 -19.10 7.48 -5.38
CA SER A 560 -19.33 8.65 -6.24
C SER A 560 -18.38 8.77 -7.43
N ASN A 561 -17.30 7.99 -7.46
CA ASN A 561 -16.32 7.93 -8.54
C ASN A 561 -16.51 6.69 -9.43
N ASP A 562 -17.54 5.88 -9.17
CA ASP A 562 -17.93 4.78 -10.04
C ASP A 562 -18.57 5.35 -11.32
N TYR A 563 -17.92 5.11 -12.46
CA TYR A 563 -18.37 5.61 -13.76
C TYR A 563 -19.40 4.69 -14.43
N LEU A 564 -19.61 3.48 -13.90
CA LEU A 564 -20.61 2.52 -14.39
C LEU A 564 -21.93 2.65 -13.63
N VAL A 565 -21.87 3.05 -12.36
CA VAL A 565 -23.02 3.10 -11.45
C VAL A 565 -23.52 4.54 -11.29
N GLY A 566 -24.74 4.79 -11.77
CA GLY A 566 -25.41 6.08 -11.56
C GLY A 566 -25.65 6.37 -10.07
N ARG A 567 -25.53 7.64 -9.66
CA ARG A 567 -25.71 8.06 -8.26
C ARG A 567 -27.09 7.72 -7.67
N ASP A 568 -28.09 7.58 -8.53
CA ASP A 568 -29.46 7.23 -8.16
C ASP A 568 -29.71 5.71 -8.06
N ILE A 569 -28.80 4.88 -8.59
CA ILE A 569 -28.95 3.43 -8.63
C ILE A 569 -29.11 2.83 -7.23
N PRO A 570 -28.25 3.09 -6.23
CA PRO A 570 -28.42 2.50 -4.90
C PRO A 570 -29.79 2.81 -4.27
N GLY A 571 -30.27 4.05 -4.41
CA GLY A 571 -31.59 4.45 -3.91
C GLY A 571 -32.76 3.85 -4.69
N LYS A 572 -32.60 3.55 -5.99
CA LYS A 572 -33.59 2.78 -6.75
C LYS A 572 -33.65 1.34 -6.28
N LEU A 573 -32.50 0.71 -6.06
CA LEU A 573 -32.41 -0.67 -5.57
C LEU A 573 -33.03 -0.81 -4.18
N GLU A 574 -32.73 0.13 -3.27
CA GLU A 574 -33.32 0.18 -1.93
C GLU A 574 -34.86 0.24 -1.97
N LYS A 575 -35.42 1.06 -2.88
CA LYS A 575 -36.88 1.19 -3.03
C LYS A 575 -37.54 -0.02 -3.67
N ALA A 576 -36.82 -0.74 -4.53
CA ALA A 576 -37.35 -1.88 -5.27
C ALA A 576 -37.36 -3.17 -4.44
N ALA A 577 -36.50 -3.27 -3.43
CA ALA A 577 -36.35 -4.47 -2.62
C ALA A 577 -37.59 -4.79 -1.78
N ALA A 578 -37.98 -6.06 -1.75
CA ALA A 578 -38.98 -6.57 -0.82
C ALA A 578 -38.40 -6.79 0.59
N GLY A 579 -37.13 -7.23 0.67
CA GLY A 579 -36.38 -7.43 1.91
C GLY A 579 -35.67 -6.18 2.44
N PRO A 580 -35.05 -6.26 3.64
CA PRO A 580 -34.32 -5.13 4.22
C PRO A 580 -33.02 -4.85 3.45
N VAL A 581 -32.79 -3.57 3.13
CA VAL A 581 -31.59 -3.11 2.40
C VAL A 581 -30.77 -2.16 3.28
N ARG A 582 -29.44 -2.32 3.24
CA ARG A 582 -28.49 -1.32 3.75
C ARG A 582 -27.66 -0.77 2.60
N VAL A 583 -27.77 0.53 2.34
CA VAL A 583 -26.90 1.24 1.40
C VAL A 583 -25.70 1.82 2.13
N VAL A 584 -24.50 1.52 1.64
CA VAL A 584 -23.24 2.15 2.04
C VAL A 584 -22.71 2.94 0.86
N TRP A 585 -22.72 4.26 0.98
CA TRP A 585 -22.32 5.19 -0.08
C TRP A 585 -20.97 5.84 0.22
N TYR A 586 -19.96 5.52 -0.58
CA TYR A 586 -18.63 6.13 -0.51
C TYR A 586 -18.61 7.41 -1.36
N GLY A 587 -19.06 8.53 -0.77
CA GLY A 587 -19.20 9.82 -1.45
C GLY A 587 -17.95 10.70 -1.42
N GLY A 588 -18.02 11.82 -2.14
CA GLY A 588 -16.99 12.88 -2.15
C GLY A 588 -15.94 12.75 -3.26
N PRO A 589 -14.94 13.65 -3.28
CA PRO A 589 -13.87 13.63 -4.28
C PRO A 589 -13.01 12.34 -4.21
N ASN A 590 -12.92 11.74 -3.01
CA ASN A 590 -12.21 10.49 -2.75
C ASN A 590 -13.19 9.30 -2.58
N GLY A 591 -14.40 9.41 -3.16
CA GLY A 591 -15.36 8.31 -3.14
C GLY A 591 -14.88 7.08 -3.91
N ALA A 592 -15.53 5.93 -3.70
CA ALA A 592 -15.11 4.69 -4.35
C ALA A 592 -15.28 4.76 -5.87
N ASP A 593 -14.29 4.27 -6.60
CA ASP A 593 -14.43 3.90 -8.01
C ASP A 593 -15.11 2.52 -8.13
N HIS A 594 -15.31 2.05 -9.36
CA HIS A 594 -15.96 0.74 -9.61
C HIS A 594 -15.23 -0.46 -8.98
N TRP A 595 -13.94 -0.31 -8.68
CA TRP A 595 -13.08 -1.36 -8.13
C TRP A 595 -12.77 -1.17 -6.65
N PHE A 596 -13.37 -0.15 -6.03
CA PHE A 596 -13.13 0.30 -4.67
C PHE A 596 -11.64 0.58 -4.39
N SER A 597 -10.89 1.05 -5.38
CA SER A 597 -9.48 1.41 -5.27
C SER A 597 -9.29 2.42 -4.14
N GLY A 598 -8.36 2.13 -3.22
CA GLY A 598 -8.13 2.94 -2.01
C GLY A 598 -9.16 2.75 -0.90
N LEU A 599 -10.30 2.09 -1.14
CA LEU A 599 -11.36 1.83 -0.16
C LEU A 599 -11.64 0.35 0.08
N ARG A 600 -10.83 -0.56 -0.50
CA ARG A 600 -10.97 -2.04 -0.36
C ARG A 600 -11.06 -2.49 1.09
N ASN A 601 -10.24 -1.91 1.97
CA ASN A 601 -10.19 -2.25 3.40
C ASN A 601 -11.50 -1.86 4.09
N GLN A 602 -11.97 -0.64 3.85
CA GLN A 602 -13.20 -0.13 4.40
C GLN A 602 -14.41 -0.92 3.87
N ALA A 603 -14.46 -1.19 2.56
CA ALA A 603 -15.52 -1.99 1.95
C ALA A 603 -15.61 -3.40 2.54
N ALA A 604 -14.48 -4.08 2.71
CA ALA A 604 -14.47 -5.40 3.35
C ALA A 604 -14.92 -5.34 4.81
N SER A 605 -14.51 -4.31 5.55
CA SER A 605 -14.93 -4.09 6.94
C SER A 605 -16.44 -3.85 7.04
N ASP A 606 -16.99 -3.03 6.14
CA ASP A 606 -18.42 -2.72 6.11
C ASP A 606 -19.27 -3.96 5.78
N VAL A 607 -18.80 -4.81 4.85
CA VAL A 607 -19.43 -6.10 4.54
C VAL A 607 -19.38 -7.04 5.76
N ALA A 608 -18.20 -7.20 6.37
CA ALA A 608 -18.06 -8.06 7.56
C ALA A 608 -18.92 -7.57 8.73
N ALA A 609 -18.99 -6.26 8.96
CA ALA A 609 -19.80 -5.64 10.00
C ALA A 609 -21.30 -5.86 9.74
N TRP A 610 -21.77 -5.61 8.51
CA TRP A 610 -23.14 -5.88 8.11
C TRP A 610 -23.52 -7.34 8.34
N THR A 611 -22.67 -8.29 7.94
CA THR A 611 -22.92 -9.72 8.15
C THR A 611 -23.05 -10.07 9.63
N ARG A 612 -22.16 -9.56 10.50
CA ARG A 612 -22.22 -9.82 11.95
C ARG A 612 -23.42 -9.16 12.64
N GLU A 613 -23.97 -8.11 12.06
CA GLU A 613 -25.12 -7.41 12.62
C GLU A 613 -26.43 -8.07 12.18
N VAL A 614 -26.54 -8.38 10.89
CA VAL A 614 -27.80 -8.77 10.25
C VAL A 614 -28.01 -10.29 10.25
N LEU A 615 -26.93 -11.08 10.17
CA LEU A 615 -26.98 -12.54 10.00
C LEU A 615 -26.52 -13.31 11.24
N ARG A 616 -26.71 -12.76 12.45
CA ARG A 616 -26.36 -13.44 13.71
C ARG A 616 -26.96 -14.83 13.83
#